data_AF-A0A5N7MXA2-F1
#
_entry.id   AF-A0A5N7MXA2-F1
#
_cell.length_a   1.000
_cell.length_b   1.000
_cell.length_c   1.000
_cell.angle_alpha   90.00
_cell.angle_beta   90.00
_cell.angle_gamma   90.00
#
_symmetry.space_group_name_H-M   'P 1'
#
loop_
_entity.id
_entity.type
_entity.pdbx_description
1 polymer ?
#
loop_
_entity_poly.entity_id
_entity_poly.type
_entity_poly.pdbx_seq_one_letter_code
_entity_poly.pdbx_strand_id
1 'polypeptide(L)'
;MERIVARDNLKKALAQVRRNKGAPGVDGMTVDDLAAHLKDHWPEIRAQLLNGTYQPQPVRRVDIPKASGGTRGLGIPTVLDRFLQQAVMQVLQEDWDPTFSPSSYGFRPGRSAHQAVAAAQQFIADGCHTVVDLDLEKFFDRVNHDILMGLVAKRVQDRLLLRLIRRYLTAGVLVGGMVDPMDEGVPQGGPLSPLLSNLMLDVLDKELERRGHRFARYADDCNIYVRSPRAGERVMASVTRFLERRLKLKVNTAKSAVASPTERKF
;
A
#
# COMPACT_ATOMS: atom_id res chain seq x y z
N MET A 1 -3.44 9.58 -18.08
CA MET A 1 -2.45 8.74 -18.78
C MET A 1 -1.29 9.60 -19.31
N GLU A 2 -1.56 10.72 -19.98
CA GLU A 2 -0.51 11.62 -20.52
C GLU A 2 0.56 12.03 -19.49
N ARG A 3 0.18 12.47 -18.28
CA ARG A 3 1.13 12.78 -17.19
C ARG A 3 2.03 11.59 -16.82
N ILE A 4 1.51 10.37 -16.92
CA ILE A 4 2.24 9.15 -16.54
C ILE A 4 3.30 8.83 -17.60
N VAL A 5 2.95 8.90 -18.88
CA VAL A 5 3.85 8.62 -20.01
C VAL A 5 4.70 9.84 -20.42
N ALA A 6 4.63 10.94 -19.69
CA ALA A 6 5.45 12.12 -19.92
C ALA A 6 6.93 11.81 -19.69
N ARG A 7 7.79 12.30 -20.60
CA ARG A 7 9.22 11.98 -20.62
C ARG A 7 9.91 12.21 -19.28
N ASP A 8 9.63 13.33 -18.61
CA ASP A 8 10.27 13.67 -17.34
C ASP A 8 9.80 12.80 -16.18
N ASN A 9 8.52 12.40 -16.17
CA ASN A 9 8.00 11.44 -15.20
C ASN A 9 8.66 10.07 -15.37
N LEU A 10 8.81 9.62 -16.62
CA LEU A 10 9.45 8.33 -16.94
C LEU A 10 10.94 8.33 -16.60
N LYS A 11 11.66 9.43 -16.84
CA LYS A 11 13.07 9.55 -16.40
C LYS A 11 13.20 9.38 -14.88
N LYS A 12 12.32 10.02 -14.10
CA LYS A 12 12.29 9.86 -12.63
C LYS A 12 11.97 8.42 -12.24
N ALA A 13 11.02 7.78 -12.92
CA ALA A 13 10.65 6.39 -12.64
C ALA A 13 11.82 5.43 -12.92
N LEU A 14 12.51 5.57 -14.05
CA LEU A 14 13.67 4.76 -14.40
C LEU A 14 14.80 4.92 -13.38
N ALA A 15 15.09 6.17 -12.98
CA ALA A 15 16.11 6.43 -11.97
C ALA A 15 15.76 5.81 -10.62
N GLN A 16 14.48 5.87 -10.22
CA GLN A 16 14.03 5.30 -8.95
C GLN A 16 14.07 3.76 -8.96
N VAL A 17 13.64 3.11 -10.04
CA VAL A 17 13.73 1.65 -10.18
C VAL A 17 15.19 1.18 -10.15
N ARG A 18 16.09 1.90 -10.82
CA ARG A 18 17.54 1.66 -10.75
C ARG A 18 18.09 1.78 -9.34
N ARG A 19 17.72 2.82 -8.62
CA ARG A 19 18.13 3.03 -7.22
C ARG A 19 17.62 1.92 -6.30
N ASN A 20 16.37 1.49 -6.47
CA ASN A 20 15.75 0.45 -5.66
C ASN A 20 16.36 -0.93 -5.90
N LYS A 21 17.03 -1.15 -7.03
CA LYS A 21 17.53 -2.47 -7.47
C LYS A 21 16.39 -3.50 -7.42
N GLY A 22 16.65 -4.66 -6.83
CA GLY A 22 15.67 -5.72 -6.64
C GLY A 22 15.79 -6.84 -7.66
N ALA A 23 15.35 -8.02 -7.26
CA ALA A 23 15.43 -9.22 -8.07
C ALA A 23 14.58 -9.09 -9.36
N PRO A 24 14.92 -9.84 -10.42
CA PRO A 24 14.10 -9.93 -11.62
C PRO A 24 12.72 -10.53 -11.31
N GLY A 25 11.75 -10.21 -12.18
CA GLY A 25 10.41 -10.80 -12.15
C GLY A 25 10.38 -12.17 -12.82
N VAL A 26 9.24 -12.53 -13.38
CA VAL A 26 9.02 -13.82 -14.06
C VAL A 26 9.78 -13.94 -15.39
N ASP A 27 10.11 -12.81 -16.01
CA ASP A 27 10.80 -12.68 -17.30
C ASP A 27 12.33 -12.75 -17.18
N GLY A 28 12.88 -12.78 -15.97
CA GLY A 28 14.32 -12.81 -15.73
C GLY A 28 15.06 -11.50 -16.03
N MET A 29 14.40 -10.49 -16.60
CA MET A 29 15.02 -9.21 -16.96
C MET A 29 15.51 -8.48 -15.71
N THR A 30 16.76 -8.04 -15.72
CA THR A 30 17.36 -7.30 -14.61
C THR A 30 17.14 -5.79 -14.75
N VAL A 31 17.47 -5.04 -13.70
CA VAL A 31 17.32 -3.59 -13.68
C VAL A 31 18.31 -2.90 -14.63
N ASP A 32 19.45 -3.53 -14.90
CA ASP A 32 20.48 -3.00 -15.80
C ASP A 32 20.04 -3.11 -17.27
N ASP A 33 19.29 -4.17 -17.61
CA ASP A 33 18.75 -4.43 -18.95
C ASP A 33 17.63 -3.45 -19.35
N LEU A 34 16.92 -2.88 -18.37
CA LEU A 34 15.70 -2.10 -18.60
C LEU A 34 15.88 -0.94 -19.59
N ALA A 35 17.00 -0.22 -19.54
CA ALA A 35 17.19 0.94 -20.41
C ALA A 35 17.40 0.54 -21.87
N ALA A 36 18.11 -0.56 -22.13
CA ALA A 36 18.22 -1.11 -23.48
C ALA A 36 16.85 -1.61 -23.96
N HIS A 37 16.14 -2.37 -23.12
CA HIS A 37 14.79 -2.85 -23.44
C HIS A 37 13.82 -1.70 -23.80
N LEU A 38 13.81 -0.62 -23.01
CA LEU A 38 12.98 0.56 -23.30
C LEU A 38 13.39 1.28 -24.59
N LYS A 39 14.68 1.32 -24.94
CA LYS A 39 15.13 1.97 -26.18
C LYS A 39 14.48 1.32 -27.41
N ASP A 40 14.34 0.00 -27.39
CA ASP A 40 13.85 -0.77 -28.54
C ASP A 40 12.32 -0.91 -28.53
N HIS A 41 11.70 -1.08 -27.34
CA HIS A 41 10.28 -1.45 -27.22
C HIS A 41 9.36 -0.31 -26.74
N TRP A 42 9.90 0.84 -26.32
CA TRP A 42 9.07 1.92 -25.76
C TRP A 42 7.95 2.44 -26.69
N PRO A 43 8.15 2.61 -28.02
CA PRO A 43 7.07 3.06 -28.90
C PRO A 43 5.84 2.15 -28.82
N GLU A 44 6.05 0.83 -28.79
CA GLU A 44 4.98 -0.16 -28.67
C GLU A 44 4.34 -0.11 -27.28
N ILE A 45 5.15 -0.16 -26.21
CA ILE A 45 4.66 -0.13 -24.82
C ILE A 45 3.82 1.13 -24.59
N ARG A 46 4.28 2.29 -25.08
CA ARG A 46 3.54 3.56 -24.97
C ARG A 46 2.21 3.50 -25.72
N ALA A 47 2.18 2.94 -26.93
CA ALA A 47 0.95 2.77 -27.68
C ALA A 47 -0.05 1.88 -26.93
N GLN A 48 0.42 0.76 -26.37
CA GLN A 48 -0.38 -0.16 -25.56
C GLN A 48 -0.94 0.49 -24.27
N LEU A 49 -0.20 1.42 -23.66
CA LEU A 49 -0.68 2.17 -22.50
C LEU A 49 -1.76 3.20 -22.90
N LEU A 50 -1.56 3.90 -24.02
CA LEU A 50 -2.47 4.95 -24.49
C LEU A 50 -3.77 4.41 -25.12
N ASN A 51 -3.75 3.21 -25.68
CA ASN A 51 -4.95 2.55 -26.18
C ASN A 51 -5.59 1.57 -25.15
N GLY A 52 -4.91 1.34 -24.02
CA GLY A 52 -5.39 0.47 -22.95
C GLY A 52 -5.30 -1.03 -23.23
N THR A 53 -4.40 -1.48 -24.10
CA THR A 53 -4.14 -2.91 -24.38
C THR A 53 -3.00 -3.51 -23.56
N TYR A 54 -2.16 -2.69 -22.89
CA TYR A 54 -1.05 -3.18 -22.07
C TYR A 54 -1.50 -4.18 -20.98
N GLN A 55 -0.90 -5.35 -20.93
CA GLN A 55 -1.16 -6.38 -19.92
C GLN A 55 0.08 -6.57 -19.05
N PRO A 56 0.00 -6.30 -17.73
CA PRO A 56 1.06 -6.62 -16.79
C PRO A 56 1.34 -8.11 -16.75
N GLN A 57 2.59 -8.47 -16.47
CA GLN A 57 2.98 -9.86 -16.26
C GLN A 57 2.61 -10.32 -14.83
N PRO A 58 2.35 -11.62 -14.64
CA PRO A 58 2.20 -12.19 -13.29
C PRO A 58 3.41 -11.88 -12.42
N VAL A 59 3.17 -11.68 -11.12
CA VAL A 59 4.27 -11.41 -10.18
C VAL A 59 4.95 -12.72 -9.79
N ARG A 60 6.28 -12.69 -9.63
CA ARG A 60 7.04 -13.86 -9.19
C ARG A 60 6.91 -14.02 -7.68
N ARG A 61 6.47 -15.19 -7.20
CA ARG A 61 6.41 -15.48 -5.77
C ARG A 61 7.81 -15.66 -5.18
N VAL A 62 8.07 -15.00 -4.05
CA VAL A 62 9.25 -15.22 -3.21
C VAL A 62 8.83 -15.26 -1.76
N ASP A 63 9.13 -16.34 -1.05
CA ASP A 63 8.87 -16.42 0.39
C ASP A 63 10.10 -15.93 1.17
N ILE A 64 9.89 -14.94 2.02
CA ILE A 64 10.93 -14.36 2.87
C ILE A 64 10.64 -14.69 4.34
N PRO A 65 11.62 -15.11 5.14
CA PRO A 65 11.41 -15.36 6.57
C PRO A 65 10.99 -14.07 7.30
N LYS A 66 10.01 -14.19 8.20
CA LYS A 66 9.61 -13.11 9.13
C LYS A 66 10.48 -13.16 10.38
N ALA A 67 10.80 -11.99 10.95
CA ALA A 67 11.51 -11.88 12.22
C ALA A 67 10.75 -12.56 13.39
N SER A 68 9.42 -12.58 13.33
CA SER A 68 8.54 -13.22 14.33
C SER A 68 8.32 -14.72 14.11
N GLY A 69 9.03 -15.35 13.15
CA GLY A 69 8.74 -16.71 12.68
C GLY A 69 7.69 -16.77 11.56
N GLY A 70 7.78 -17.81 10.74
CA GLY A 70 6.97 -18.01 9.52
C GLY A 70 7.55 -17.30 8.28
N THR A 71 6.81 -17.36 7.16
CA THR A 71 7.20 -16.72 5.88
C THR A 71 6.24 -15.59 5.49
N ARG A 72 6.77 -14.62 4.75
CA ARG A 72 6.05 -13.55 4.07
C ARG A 72 6.22 -13.75 2.58
N GLY A 73 5.13 -14.01 1.89
CA GLY A 73 5.09 -13.98 0.44
C GLY A 73 5.28 -12.58 -0.10
N LEU A 74 6.28 -12.40 -0.95
CA LEU A 74 6.39 -11.25 -1.83
C LEU A 74 5.97 -11.64 -3.24
N GLY A 75 5.35 -10.69 -3.93
CA GLY A 75 5.10 -10.75 -5.36
C GLY A 75 6.01 -9.74 -6.04
N ILE A 76 7.03 -10.23 -6.75
CA ILE A 76 8.01 -9.38 -7.44
C ILE A 76 7.54 -9.18 -8.89
N PRO A 77 7.07 -7.99 -9.29
CA PRO A 77 6.71 -7.72 -10.68
C PRO A 77 7.97 -7.72 -11.57
N THR A 78 7.77 -7.82 -12.88
CA THR A 78 8.85 -7.59 -13.85
C THR A 78 9.43 -6.20 -13.70
N VAL A 79 10.67 -6.01 -14.14
CA VAL A 79 11.32 -4.71 -14.05
C VAL A 79 10.57 -3.64 -14.86
N LEU A 80 9.99 -4.02 -16.01
CA LEU A 80 9.12 -3.15 -16.80
C LEU A 80 7.86 -2.77 -16.02
N ASP A 81 7.18 -3.74 -15.39
CA ASP A 81 5.99 -3.46 -14.59
C ASP A 81 6.32 -2.59 -13.38
N ARG A 82 7.47 -2.78 -12.72
CA ARG A 82 7.93 -1.89 -11.64
C ARG A 82 8.14 -0.46 -12.14
N PHE A 83 8.75 -0.30 -13.32
CA PHE A 83 8.95 1.00 -13.95
C PHE A 83 7.63 1.72 -14.24
N LEU A 84 6.66 1.01 -14.81
CA LEU A 84 5.35 1.58 -15.11
C LEU A 84 4.53 1.87 -13.85
N GLN A 85 4.54 0.96 -12.86
CA GLN A 85 3.92 1.20 -11.55
C GLN A 85 4.54 2.40 -10.84
N GLN A 86 5.86 2.58 -10.91
CA GLN A 86 6.55 3.74 -10.36
C GLN A 86 6.11 5.03 -11.06
N ALA A 87 5.98 5.02 -12.40
CA ALA A 87 5.50 6.17 -13.16
C ALA A 87 4.05 6.54 -12.79
N VAL A 88 3.19 5.55 -12.59
CA VAL A 88 1.81 5.75 -12.10
C VAL A 88 1.83 6.33 -10.68
N MET A 89 2.59 5.70 -9.78
CA MET A 89 2.68 6.07 -8.36
C MET A 89 3.13 7.52 -8.19
N GLN A 90 4.13 7.98 -8.95
CA GLN A 90 4.64 9.36 -8.87
C GLN A 90 3.54 10.40 -9.13
N VAL A 91 2.71 10.18 -10.16
CA VAL A 91 1.63 11.09 -10.54
C VAL A 91 0.50 11.05 -9.52
N LEU A 92 0.09 9.85 -9.10
CA LEU A 92 -0.99 9.73 -8.12
C LEU A 92 -0.58 10.22 -6.73
N GLN A 93 0.67 10.01 -6.32
CA GLN A 93 1.18 10.44 -5.03
C GLN A 93 1.26 11.97 -4.94
N GLU A 94 1.65 12.64 -6.02
CA GLU A 94 1.60 14.11 -6.12
C GLU A 94 0.20 14.65 -5.80
N ASP A 95 -0.84 14.02 -6.36
CA ASP A 95 -2.22 14.47 -6.20
C ASP A 95 -2.84 14.03 -4.86
N TRP A 96 -2.47 12.85 -4.35
CA TRP A 96 -3.17 12.21 -3.23
C TRP A 96 -2.52 12.47 -1.88
N ASP A 97 -1.19 12.52 -1.80
CA ASP A 97 -0.48 12.63 -0.52
C ASP A 97 -0.91 13.85 0.32
N PRO A 98 -1.12 15.05 -0.27
CA PRO A 98 -1.57 16.22 0.50
C PRO A 98 -2.94 16.05 1.16
N THR A 99 -3.76 15.10 0.70
CA THR A 99 -5.12 14.84 1.21
C THR A 99 -5.17 13.83 2.35
N PHE A 100 -4.12 13.00 2.48
CA PHE A 100 -4.05 11.97 3.51
C PHE A 100 -3.89 12.57 4.90
N SER A 101 -4.43 11.86 5.89
CA SER A 101 -4.36 12.28 7.30
C SER A 101 -2.95 12.69 7.72
N PRO A 102 -2.78 13.77 8.49
CA PRO A 102 -1.48 14.12 9.08
C PRO A 102 -0.98 13.06 10.08
N SER A 103 -1.87 12.20 10.59
CA SER A 103 -1.58 11.06 11.47
C SER A 103 -1.22 9.77 10.72
N SER A 104 -1.14 9.81 9.38
CA SER A 104 -0.64 8.72 8.54
C SER A 104 0.80 8.98 8.12
N TYR A 105 1.72 8.08 8.43
CA TYR A 105 3.16 8.28 8.26
C TYR A 105 3.81 7.29 7.28
N GLY A 106 3.26 6.08 7.15
CA GLY A 106 3.89 5.00 6.40
C GLY A 106 3.94 5.26 4.90
N PHE A 107 5.11 5.06 4.28
CA PHE A 107 5.32 5.15 2.83
C PHE A 107 4.94 6.49 2.18
N ARG A 108 5.07 7.58 2.93
CA ARG A 108 4.75 8.94 2.46
C ARG A 108 6.00 9.82 2.35
N PRO A 109 6.11 10.69 1.33
CA PRO A 109 7.23 11.61 1.20
C PRO A 109 7.34 12.54 2.41
N GLY A 110 8.55 12.71 2.96
CA GLY A 110 8.78 13.58 4.12
C GLY A 110 8.16 13.08 5.44
N ARG A 111 7.63 11.86 5.45
CA ARG A 111 7.09 11.20 6.65
C ARG A 111 7.98 10.05 7.10
N SER A 112 8.06 9.80 8.41
CA SER A 112 8.88 8.72 8.97
C SER A 112 8.26 8.04 10.18
N ALA A 113 8.73 6.83 10.49
CA ALA A 113 8.34 6.11 11.70
C ALA A 113 8.67 6.91 12.97
N HIS A 114 9.79 7.64 12.99
CA HIS A 114 10.16 8.50 14.11
C HIS A 114 9.13 9.61 14.38
N GLN A 115 8.53 10.19 13.34
CA GLN A 115 7.47 11.18 13.52
C GLN A 115 6.20 10.55 14.09
N ALA A 116 5.87 9.32 13.68
CA ALA A 116 4.74 8.58 14.24
C ALA A 116 4.93 8.30 15.74
N VAL A 117 6.13 7.87 16.13
CA VAL A 117 6.52 7.66 17.53
C VAL A 117 6.49 8.98 18.31
N ALA A 118 6.98 10.09 17.75
CA ALA A 118 6.93 11.39 18.41
C ALA A 118 5.49 11.86 18.67
N ALA A 119 4.57 11.66 17.70
CA ALA A 119 3.16 11.96 17.88
C ALA A 119 2.52 11.07 18.98
N ALA A 120 2.83 9.78 18.98
CA ALA A 120 2.42 8.86 20.04
C ALA A 120 2.89 9.32 21.43
N GLN A 121 4.15 9.70 21.58
CA GLN A 121 4.71 10.23 22.82
C GLN A 121 3.98 11.49 23.30
N GLN A 122 3.65 12.40 22.39
CA GLN A 122 2.88 13.60 22.71
C GLN A 122 1.47 13.24 23.23
N PHE A 123 0.78 12.28 22.61
CA PHE A 123 -0.54 11.86 23.10
C PHE A 123 -0.48 11.28 24.51
N ILE A 124 0.57 10.52 24.82
CA ILE A 124 0.78 9.96 26.16
C ILE A 124 1.04 11.09 27.18
N ALA A 125 1.89 12.07 26.83
CA ALA A 125 2.16 13.24 27.66
C ALA A 125 0.90 14.08 27.95
N ASP A 126 -0.04 14.14 26.99
CA ASP A 126 -1.32 14.84 27.15
C ASP A 126 -2.37 14.05 27.99
N GLY A 127 -1.99 12.91 28.56
CA GLY A 127 -2.82 12.10 29.47
C GLY A 127 -3.54 10.92 28.81
N CYS A 128 -3.16 10.52 27.59
CA CYS A 128 -3.68 9.29 26.97
C CYS A 128 -2.83 8.07 27.37
N HIS A 129 -3.07 7.54 28.57
CA HIS A 129 -2.32 6.41 29.14
C HIS A 129 -2.84 5.03 28.73
N THR A 130 -3.73 4.95 27.74
CA THR A 130 -4.22 3.69 27.18
C THR A 130 -4.10 3.74 25.67
N VAL A 131 -3.51 2.70 25.08
CA VAL A 131 -3.43 2.52 23.63
C VAL A 131 -4.36 1.39 23.19
N VAL A 132 -5.07 1.62 22.09
CA VAL A 132 -5.77 0.62 21.31
C VAL A 132 -4.86 0.31 20.12
N ASP A 133 -4.22 -0.85 20.18
CA ASP A 133 -3.29 -1.34 19.18
C ASP A 133 -4.03 -2.26 18.21
N LEU A 134 -4.11 -1.83 16.94
CA LEU A 134 -4.84 -2.52 15.88
C LEU A 134 -3.86 -3.17 14.89
N ASP A 135 -3.88 -4.50 14.84
CA ASP A 135 -3.18 -5.31 13.85
C ASP A 135 -4.18 -5.88 12.85
N LEU A 136 -3.91 -5.73 11.55
CA LEU A 136 -4.75 -6.26 10.47
C LEU A 136 -4.24 -7.62 9.99
N GLU A 137 -5.11 -8.62 9.95
CA GLU A 137 -4.72 -9.98 9.56
C GLU A 137 -4.38 -10.04 8.07
N LYS A 138 -3.10 -10.25 7.75
CA LYS A 138 -2.59 -10.38 6.38
C LYS A 138 -3.13 -9.26 5.47
N PHE A 139 -3.06 -8.01 5.93
CA PHE A 139 -3.70 -6.86 5.27
C PHE A 139 -3.49 -6.85 3.75
N PHE A 140 -2.23 -6.90 3.29
CA PHE A 140 -1.91 -6.88 1.87
C PHE A 140 -2.44 -8.09 1.09
N ASP A 141 -2.74 -9.21 1.73
CA ASP A 141 -3.28 -10.39 1.05
C ASP A 141 -4.82 -10.35 0.99
N ARG A 142 -5.48 -9.53 1.82
CA ARG A 142 -6.95 -9.49 1.97
C ARG A 142 -7.62 -8.20 1.48
N VAL A 143 -6.90 -7.33 0.78
CA VAL A 143 -7.48 -6.10 0.24
C VAL A 143 -8.48 -6.44 -0.87
N ASN A 144 -9.76 -6.15 -0.66
CA ASN A 144 -10.77 -6.36 -1.69
C ASN A 144 -10.58 -5.37 -2.86
N HIS A 145 -10.42 -5.91 -4.08
CA HIS A 145 -10.13 -5.10 -5.27
C HIS A 145 -11.27 -4.15 -5.64
N ASP A 146 -12.53 -4.53 -5.47
CA ASP A 146 -13.65 -3.70 -5.87
C ASP A 146 -13.84 -2.50 -4.94
N ILE A 147 -13.67 -2.70 -3.63
CA ILE A 147 -13.64 -1.58 -2.67
C ILE A 147 -12.49 -0.65 -3.01
N LEU A 148 -11.27 -1.18 -3.19
CA LEU A 148 -10.10 -0.37 -3.51
C LEU A 148 -10.30 0.40 -4.82
N MET A 149 -10.75 -0.26 -5.89
CA MET A 149 -10.99 0.39 -7.17
C MET A 149 -12.12 1.41 -7.11
N GLY A 150 -13.13 1.19 -6.26
CA GLY A 150 -14.16 2.19 -5.96
C GLY A 150 -13.60 3.44 -5.28
N LEU A 151 -12.59 3.30 -4.41
CA LEU A 151 -11.88 4.44 -3.82
C LEU A 151 -10.98 5.15 -4.84
N VAL A 152 -10.27 4.41 -5.68
CA VAL A 152 -9.44 4.98 -6.77
C VAL A 152 -10.31 5.77 -7.74
N ALA A 153 -11.47 5.24 -8.14
CA ALA A 153 -12.40 5.90 -9.07
C ALA A 153 -12.99 7.21 -8.53
N LYS A 154 -13.02 7.42 -7.20
CA LYS A 154 -13.40 8.72 -6.62
C LYS A 154 -12.35 9.80 -6.86
N ARG A 155 -11.09 9.43 -7.08
CA ARG A 155 -9.96 10.36 -7.27
C ARG A 155 -9.42 10.38 -8.71
N VAL A 156 -9.72 9.37 -9.51
CA VAL A 156 -9.22 9.20 -10.88
C VAL A 156 -10.39 9.03 -11.84
N GLN A 157 -10.52 9.97 -12.78
CA GLN A 157 -11.54 9.92 -13.83
C GLN A 157 -11.07 9.19 -15.11
N ASP A 158 -9.76 9.03 -15.27
CA ASP A 158 -9.16 8.38 -16.44
C ASP A 158 -9.44 6.87 -16.43
N ARG A 159 -10.32 6.43 -17.34
CA ARG A 159 -10.73 5.02 -17.48
C ARG A 159 -9.59 4.09 -17.88
N LEU A 160 -8.60 4.57 -18.63
CA LEU A 160 -7.44 3.77 -19.02
C LEU A 160 -6.56 3.50 -17.80
N LEU A 161 -6.36 4.51 -16.96
CA LEU A 161 -5.62 4.37 -15.73
C LEU A 161 -6.32 3.43 -14.75
N LEU A 162 -7.64 3.56 -14.57
CA LEU A 162 -8.43 2.64 -13.74
C LEU A 162 -8.28 1.19 -14.21
N ARG A 163 -8.34 0.96 -15.53
CA ARG A 163 -8.14 -0.37 -16.11
C ARG A 163 -6.73 -0.91 -15.85
N LEU A 164 -5.71 -0.07 -16.00
CA LEU A 164 -4.32 -0.45 -15.77
C LEU A 164 -4.07 -0.82 -14.30
N ILE A 165 -4.58 -0.02 -13.35
CA ILE A 165 -4.46 -0.32 -11.91
C ILE A 165 -5.15 -1.64 -11.58
N ARG A 166 -6.37 -1.86 -12.09
CA ARG A 166 -7.06 -3.15 -11.89
C ARG A 166 -6.25 -4.31 -12.46
N ARG A 167 -5.66 -4.17 -13.65
CA ARG A 167 -4.80 -5.20 -14.23
C ARG A 167 -3.58 -5.53 -13.37
N TYR A 168 -2.96 -4.53 -12.72
CA TYR A 168 -1.87 -4.79 -11.78
C TYR A 168 -2.33 -5.60 -10.56
N LEU A 169 -3.53 -5.33 -10.06
CA LEU A 169 -4.11 -6.06 -8.92
C LEU A 169 -4.44 -7.50 -9.29
N THR A 170 -4.88 -7.76 -10.53
CA THR A 170 -5.32 -9.07 -11.01
C THR A 170 -4.30 -9.81 -11.87
N ALA A 171 -3.05 -9.34 -11.95
CA ALA A 171 -2.03 -9.93 -12.84
C ALA A 171 -1.68 -11.40 -12.49
N GLY A 172 -2.09 -11.85 -11.30
CA GLY A 172 -1.83 -13.20 -10.81
C GLY A 172 -0.41 -13.36 -10.27
N VAL A 173 -0.14 -14.54 -9.71
CA VAL A 173 1.15 -14.90 -9.12
C VAL A 173 1.66 -16.17 -9.79
N LEU A 174 2.91 -16.15 -10.27
CA LEU A 174 3.54 -17.35 -10.82
C LEU A 174 4.11 -18.21 -9.69
N VAL A 175 3.57 -19.43 -9.53
CA VAL A 175 3.97 -20.43 -8.54
C VAL A 175 4.15 -21.78 -9.24
N GLY A 176 5.35 -22.37 -9.15
CA GLY A 176 5.60 -23.70 -9.71
C GLY A 176 5.37 -23.82 -11.23
N GLY A 177 5.46 -22.71 -11.97
CA GLY A 177 5.21 -22.67 -13.42
C GLY A 177 3.74 -22.44 -13.82
N MET A 178 2.82 -22.36 -12.85
CA MET A 178 1.41 -22.03 -13.09
C MET A 178 1.08 -20.63 -12.55
N VAL A 179 0.17 -19.94 -13.25
CA VAL A 179 -0.31 -18.61 -12.84
C VAL A 179 -1.56 -18.79 -11.99
N ASP A 180 -1.43 -18.53 -10.71
CA ASP A 180 -2.57 -18.50 -9.79
C ASP A 180 -3.29 -17.14 -9.90
N PRO A 181 -4.63 -17.13 -10.07
CA PRO A 181 -5.38 -15.89 -10.09
C PRO A 181 -5.32 -15.19 -8.73
N MET A 182 -5.42 -13.87 -8.74
CA MET A 182 -5.42 -13.03 -7.54
C MET A 182 -6.76 -12.30 -7.43
N ASP A 183 -7.67 -12.86 -6.63
CA ASP A 183 -9.03 -12.32 -6.44
C ASP A 183 -9.10 -11.25 -5.34
N GLU A 184 -8.11 -11.24 -4.43
CA GLU A 184 -7.93 -10.22 -3.40
C GLU A 184 -6.44 -9.96 -3.12
N GLY A 185 -6.17 -8.84 -2.46
CA GLY A 185 -4.86 -8.39 -2.04
C GLY A 185 -4.20 -7.38 -2.98
N VAL A 186 -3.02 -6.90 -2.58
CA VAL A 186 -2.16 -6.02 -3.36
C VAL A 186 -0.75 -6.61 -3.32
N PRO A 187 -0.08 -6.83 -4.47
CA PRO A 187 1.23 -7.46 -4.51
C PRO A 187 2.27 -6.74 -3.64
N GLN A 188 2.82 -7.44 -2.66
CA GLN A 188 3.90 -6.94 -1.81
C GLN A 188 5.21 -6.96 -2.61
N GLY A 189 5.60 -5.83 -3.18
CA GLY A 189 6.78 -5.69 -4.05
C GLY A 189 6.60 -4.73 -5.21
N GLY A 190 5.35 -4.37 -5.53
CA GLY A 190 5.02 -3.34 -6.49
C GLY A 190 5.21 -1.92 -5.93
N PRO A 191 5.83 -0.98 -6.66
CA PRO A 191 5.96 0.42 -6.23
C PRO A 191 4.63 1.13 -5.97
N LEU A 192 3.55 0.72 -6.66
CA LEU A 192 2.23 1.32 -6.52
C LEU A 192 1.49 0.83 -5.26
N SER A 193 1.81 -0.37 -4.78
CA SER A 193 1.07 -1.05 -3.71
C SER A 193 0.97 -0.24 -2.41
N PRO A 194 2.03 0.37 -1.88
CA PRO A 194 1.95 1.14 -0.65
C PRO A 194 1.01 2.35 -0.74
N LEU A 195 0.96 3.03 -1.89
CA LEU A 195 0.06 4.16 -2.10
C LEU A 195 -1.41 3.71 -2.12
N LEU A 196 -1.71 2.60 -2.77
CA LEU A 196 -3.06 2.01 -2.79
C LEU A 196 -3.49 1.55 -1.39
N SER A 197 -2.59 0.95 -0.63
CA SER A 197 -2.82 0.59 0.77
C SER A 197 -3.13 1.80 1.64
N ASN A 198 -2.40 2.90 1.45
CA ASN A 198 -2.69 4.16 2.16
C ASN A 198 -4.05 4.73 1.76
N LEU A 199 -4.43 4.68 0.47
CA LEU A 199 -5.76 5.10 0.03
C LEU A 199 -6.88 4.28 0.68
N MET A 200 -6.70 2.96 0.81
CA MET A 200 -7.65 2.08 1.48
C MET A 200 -7.84 2.48 2.96
N LEU A 201 -6.73 2.69 3.67
CA LEU A 201 -6.73 3.00 5.11
C LEU A 201 -6.99 4.47 5.42
N ASP A 202 -6.91 5.38 4.44
CA ASP A 202 -7.37 6.77 4.60
C ASP A 202 -8.86 6.83 4.96
N VAL A 203 -9.66 5.83 4.56
CA VAL A 203 -11.06 5.70 4.99
C VAL A 203 -11.18 5.48 6.51
N LEU A 204 -10.26 4.69 7.10
CA LEU A 204 -10.17 4.55 8.55
C LEU A 204 -9.72 5.87 9.18
N ASP A 205 -8.67 6.49 8.64
CA ASP A 205 -8.12 7.72 9.19
C ASP A 205 -9.18 8.83 9.26
N LYS A 206 -9.94 9.05 8.18
CA LYS A 206 -11.01 10.05 8.16
C LYS A 206 -12.13 9.73 9.16
N GLU A 207 -12.42 8.45 9.39
CA GLU A 207 -13.39 8.06 10.41
C GLU A 207 -12.88 8.30 11.83
N LEU A 208 -11.58 8.08 12.08
CA LEU A 208 -10.95 8.37 13.37
C LEU A 208 -10.89 9.89 13.63
N GLU A 209 -10.52 10.68 12.61
CA GLU A 209 -10.55 12.15 12.66
C GLU A 209 -11.96 12.67 12.95
N ARG A 210 -12.98 12.17 12.22
CA ARG A 210 -14.39 12.54 12.42
C ARG A 210 -14.89 12.24 13.84
N ARG A 211 -14.36 11.19 14.47
CA ARG A 211 -14.67 10.81 15.86
C ARG A 211 -13.83 11.55 16.90
N GLY A 212 -12.88 12.39 16.48
CA GLY A 212 -11.98 13.12 17.37
C GLY A 212 -10.95 12.24 18.08
N HIS A 213 -10.58 11.10 17.49
CA HIS A 213 -9.58 10.21 18.06
C HIS A 213 -8.17 10.71 17.79
N ARG A 214 -7.29 10.48 18.77
CA ARG A 214 -5.84 10.71 18.65
C ARG A 214 -5.21 9.40 18.20
N PHE A 215 -4.53 9.38 17.07
CA PHE A 215 -3.94 8.16 16.53
C PHE A 215 -2.68 8.45 15.74
N ALA A 216 -1.87 7.42 15.58
CA ALA A 216 -0.75 7.39 14.66
C ALA A 216 -0.81 6.07 13.87
N ARG A 217 -0.70 6.16 12.54
CA ARG A 217 -0.73 5.01 11.64
C ARG A 217 0.52 4.96 10.79
N TYR A 218 1.17 3.80 10.76
CA TYR A 218 2.28 3.52 9.87
C TYR A 218 1.96 2.27 9.04
N ALA A 219 1.64 2.45 7.77
CA ALA A 219 1.11 1.39 6.91
C ALA A 219 -0.20 0.80 7.49
N ASP A 220 -0.23 -0.49 7.76
CA ASP A 220 -1.34 -1.21 8.37
C ASP A 220 -1.33 -1.20 9.91
N ASP A 221 -0.21 -0.83 10.53
CA ASP A 221 -0.09 -0.67 11.98
C ASP A 221 -0.73 0.66 12.42
N CYS A 222 -1.74 0.59 13.29
CA CYS A 222 -2.53 1.74 13.72
C CYS A 222 -2.76 1.73 15.23
N ASN A 223 -2.20 2.72 15.93
CA ASN A 223 -2.38 2.90 17.36
C ASN A 223 -3.27 4.11 17.67
N ILE A 224 -4.34 3.89 18.45
CA ILE A 224 -5.29 4.92 18.88
C ILE A 224 -5.14 5.15 20.38
N TYR A 225 -4.93 6.39 20.78
CA TYR A 225 -4.62 6.79 22.15
C TYR A 225 -5.85 7.37 22.85
N VAL A 226 -6.17 6.82 24.02
CA VAL A 226 -7.35 7.17 24.81
C VAL A 226 -7.00 7.34 26.30
N ARG A 227 -7.90 7.97 27.06
CA ARG A 227 -7.66 8.32 28.47
C ARG A 227 -8.02 7.20 29.46
N SER A 228 -8.73 6.15 29.05
CA SER A 228 -9.11 5.06 29.96
C SER A 228 -9.26 3.71 29.24
N PRO A 229 -9.03 2.58 29.94
CA PRO A 229 -9.23 1.24 29.40
C PRO A 229 -10.65 1.01 28.87
N ARG A 230 -11.67 1.47 29.61
CA ARG A 230 -13.08 1.37 29.18
C ARG A 230 -13.34 2.11 27.87
N ALA A 231 -12.71 3.27 27.66
CA ALA A 231 -12.80 3.96 26.38
C ALA A 231 -12.08 3.18 25.28
N GLY A 232 -10.94 2.58 25.60
CA GLY A 232 -10.16 1.75 24.67
C GLY A 232 -10.95 0.56 24.16
N GLU A 233 -11.57 -0.22 25.03
CA GLU A 233 -12.39 -1.38 24.65
C GLU A 233 -13.58 -0.98 23.75
N ARG A 234 -14.23 0.14 24.08
CA ARG A 234 -15.32 0.67 23.25
C ARG A 234 -14.83 1.07 21.86
N VAL A 235 -13.66 1.70 21.77
CA VAL A 235 -13.06 2.12 20.49
C VAL A 235 -12.63 0.89 19.70
N MET A 236 -11.94 -0.07 20.31
CA MET A 236 -11.54 -1.35 19.71
C MET A 236 -12.74 -2.03 19.04
N ALA A 237 -13.81 -2.30 19.79
CA ALA A 237 -14.99 -2.96 19.27
C ALA A 237 -15.67 -2.18 18.13
N SER A 238 -15.71 -0.84 18.23
CA SER A 238 -16.34 0.02 17.21
C SER A 238 -15.52 0.10 15.93
N VAL A 239 -14.19 0.22 16.03
CA VAL A 239 -13.27 0.32 14.89
C VAL A 239 -13.15 -1.03 14.18
N THR A 240 -13.05 -2.14 14.92
CA THR A 240 -13.09 -3.49 14.33
C THR A 240 -14.35 -3.70 13.49
N ARG A 241 -15.53 -3.35 14.04
CA ARG A 241 -16.79 -3.44 13.28
C ARG A 241 -16.79 -2.55 12.04
N PHE A 242 -16.19 -1.36 12.12
CA PHE A 242 -16.09 -0.46 10.98
C PHE A 242 -15.21 -1.06 9.88
N LEU A 243 -14.02 -1.55 10.23
CA LEU A 243 -13.07 -2.19 9.31
C LEU A 243 -13.70 -3.40 8.60
N GLU A 244 -14.29 -4.31 9.36
CA GLU A 244 -14.87 -5.55 8.81
C GLU A 244 -16.10 -5.28 7.94
N ARG A 245 -16.96 -4.32 8.32
CA ARG A 245 -18.20 -4.05 7.55
C ARG A 245 -17.97 -3.15 6.35
N ARG A 246 -17.16 -2.09 6.49
CA ARG A 246 -16.99 -1.05 5.47
C ARG A 246 -15.84 -1.33 4.53
N LEU A 247 -14.74 -1.87 5.05
CA LEU A 247 -13.52 -2.14 4.29
C LEU A 247 -13.29 -3.62 3.99
N LYS A 248 -14.08 -4.52 4.60
CA LYS A 248 -13.91 -5.98 4.49
C LYS A 248 -12.52 -6.45 4.93
N LEU A 249 -11.89 -5.70 5.81
CA LEU A 249 -10.58 -6.03 6.40
C LEU A 249 -10.78 -6.70 7.75
N LYS A 250 -10.09 -7.81 7.97
CA LYS A 250 -10.16 -8.58 9.20
C LYS A 250 -9.12 -8.10 10.20
N VAL A 251 -9.55 -7.86 11.44
CA VAL A 251 -8.66 -7.53 12.55
C VAL A 251 -8.07 -8.79 13.14
N ASN A 252 -6.77 -8.79 13.42
CA ASN A 252 -6.08 -9.87 14.10
C ASN A 252 -6.28 -9.74 15.61
N THR A 253 -7.30 -10.41 16.13
CA THR A 253 -7.65 -10.36 17.56
C THR A 253 -6.59 -10.94 18.49
N ALA A 254 -5.69 -11.78 17.99
CA ALA A 254 -4.60 -12.33 18.79
C ALA A 254 -3.44 -11.34 18.99
N LYS A 255 -3.31 -10.36 18.09
CA LYS A 255 -2.27 -9.33 18.16
C LYS A 255 -2.80 -7.97 18.58
N SER A 256 -4.06 -7.67 18.28
CA SER A 256 -4.71 -6.43 18.68
C SER A 256 -5.03 -6.43 20.17
N ALA A 257 -4.82 -5.30 20.84
CA ALA A 257 -5.02 -5.21 22.29
C ALA A 257 -5.37 -3.80 22.75
N VAL A 258 -6.03 -3.69 23.90
CA VAL A 258 -6.13 -2.46 24.68
C VAL A 258 -5.19 -2.59 25.87
N ALA A 259 -4.17 -1.75 25.94
CA ALA A 259 -3.08 -1.93 26.90
C ALA A 259 -2.44 -0.60 27.32
N SER A 260 -1.50 -0.66 28.27
CA SER A 260 -0.63 0.48 28.55
C SER A 260 0.31 0.71 27.36
N PRO A 261 0.57 1.97 26.95
CA PRO A 261 1.57 2.27 25.93
C PRO A 261 2.97 1.73 26.23
N THR A 262 3.31 1.45 27.50
CA THR A 262 4.60 0.87 27.90
C THR A 262 4.73 -0.61 27.58
N GLU A 263 3.62 -1.30 27.34
CA GLU A 263 3.54 -2.74 27.08
C GLU A 263 3.45 -3.05 25.58
N ARG A 264 3.24 -2.03 24.75
CA ARG A 264 3.05 -2.14 23.30
C ARG A 264 4.19 -1.47 22.57
N LYS A 265 4.52 -2.00 21.40
CA LYS A 265 5.52 -1.41 20.50
C LYS A 265 4.80 -0.67 19.38
N PHE A 266 5.34 0.50 19.02
CA PHE A 266 5.04 1.22 17.79
C PHE A 266 6.22 1.01 16.84
#